data_AF-A0AAD7FET4-F1
#
_entry.id   AF-A0AAD7FET4-F1
#
_cell.length_a   1.000
_cell.length_b   1.000
_cell.length_c   1.000
_cell.angle_alpha   90.00
_cell.angle_beta   90.00
_cell.angle_gamma   90.00
#
_symmetry.space_group_name_H-M   'P 1'
#
loop_
_entity.id
_entity.type
_entity.pdbx_description
1 polymer ?
#
loop_
_entity_poly.entity_id
_entity_poly.type
_entity_poly.pdbx_seq_one_letter_code
_entity_poly.pdbx_strand_id
1 'polypeptide(L)'
;MTITSKLHNQTVAAALLFQDKYGAKAVRIEAQDLGKEFTDHAWIGTDPEGLLYYNSRDDFEPQDERQGGKVSANYIVHRIQDGGDNYVNIKFWREGDTEAQAFAEFIGKDPANLVDAYGMGEYSSKGDWVNLDISICTAFVRKISTENKITLTIDSLDGKTAVWNDNGKLDGVAVAVNGNLSFKKYGDLKTGLYAKYNNDHIVFYNNDNVGTDFSAYFIPYDDWPKHLGIESYDTQVFSGVTWST
;
A
#
# COMPACT_ATOMS: atom_id res chain seq x y z
N MET A 1 -26.97 12.03 -5.12
CA MET A 1 -26.76 11.27 -6.37
C MET A 1 -26.15 9.95 -5.97
N THR A 2 -26.95 8.90 -5.78
CA THR A 2 -26.42 7.61 -5.31
C THR A 2 -25.30 7.13 -6.24
N ILE A 3 -24.08 7.02 -5.71
CA ILE A 3 -22.94 6.50 -6.45
C ILE A 3 -23.20 5.02 -6.72
N THR A 4 -23.38 4.65 -7.98
CA THR A 4 -23.60 3.26 -8.41
C THR A 4 -22.74 2.96 -9.61
N SER A 5 -21.94 1.89 -9.54
CA SER A 5 -21.23 1.36 -10.69
C SER A 5 -22.20 0.72 -11.68
N LYS A 6 -21.82 0.71 -12.97
CA LYS A 6 -22.54 -0.03 -14.02
C LYS A 6 -22.11 -1.51 -14.10
N LEU A 7 -21.05 -1.88 -13.39
CA LEU A 7 -20.48 -3.22 -13.37
C LEU A 7 -21.27 -4.13 -12.42
N HIS A 8 -21.27 -5.44 -12.70
CA HIS A 8 -22.24 -6.36 -12.11
C HIS A 8 -21.79 -7.09 -10.84
N ASN A 9 -20.50 -7.31 -10.68
CA ASN A 9 -19.91 -7.93 -9.50
C ASN A 9 -19.19 -6.90 -8.64
N GLN A 10 -19.03 -7.20 -7.35
CA GLN A 10 -18.26 -6.37 -6.43
C GLN A 10 -17.55 -7.22 -5.38
N THR A 11 -16.43 -6.69 -4.89
CA THR A 11 -15.71 -7.22 -3.73
C THR A 11 -15.19 -6.08 -2.85
N VAL A 12 -14.91 -6.36 -1.58
CA VAL A 12 -14.19 -5.42 -0.72
C VAL A 12 -12.76 -5.27 -1.22
N ALA A 13 -12.29 -4.03 -1.27
CA ALA A 13 -10.93 -3.71 -1.62
C ALA A 13 -10.42 -2.51 -0.81
N ALA A 14 -9.11 -2.40 -0.69
CA ALA A 14 -8.43 -1.22 -0.18
C ALA A 14 -7.75 -0.52 -1.36
N ALA A 15 -7.89 0.80 -1.45
CA ALA A 15 -7.14 1.60 -2.40
C ALA A 15 -6.13 2.46 -1.66
N LEU A 16 -4.94 2.55 -2.20
CA LEU A 16 -3.88 3.36 -1.67
C LEU A 16 -3.60 4.51 -2.62
N LEU A 17 -3.73 5.73 -2.13
CA LEU A 17 -3.38 6.94 -2.88
C LEU A 17 -2.10 7.50 -2.28
N PHE A 18 -1.09 7.69 -3.13
CA PHE A 18 0.22 8.14 -2.67
C PHE A 18 0.75 9.32 -3.49
N GLN A 19 1.37 10.27 -2.80
CA GLN A 19 2.25 11.27 -3.38
C GLN A 19 3.52 11.43 -2.52
N ASP A 20 4.71 11.43 -3.12
CA ASP A 20 5.95 11.74 -2.40
C ASP A 20 6.22 13.26 -2.33
N LYS A 21 7.23 13.64 -1.56
CA LYS A 21 7.67 15.05 -1.42
C LYS A 21 8.19 15.69 -2.71
N TYR A 22 8.48 14.90 -3.74
CA TYR A 22 8.92 15.35 -5.05
C TYR A 22 7.77 15.39 -6.07
N GLY A 23 6.56 15.02 -5.65
CA GLY A 23 5.35 15.04 -6.46
C GLY A 23 5.08 13.75 -7.24
N ALA A 24 5.87 12.69 -7.04
CA ALA A 24 5.63 11.39 -7.66
C ALA A 24 4.39 10.73 -7.06
N LYS A 25 3.51 10.18 -7.91
CA LYS A 25 2.19 9.65 -7.53
C LYS A 25 2.04 8.17 -7.86
N ALA A 26 1.32 7.45 -7.02
CA ALA A 26 0.97 6.05 -7.28
C ALA A 26 -0.42 5.68 -6.78
N VAL A 27 -0.93 4.60 -7.38
CA VAL A 27 -2.13 3.90 -6.98
C VAL A 27 -1.81 2.43 -6.76
N ARG A 28 -2.31 1.89 -5.65
CA ARG A 28 -2.37 0.45 -5.41
C ARG A 28 -3.79 0.06 -5.01
N ILE A 29 -4.28 -1.05 -5.52
CA ILE A 29 -5.56 -1.64 -5.08
C ILE A 29 -5.28 -3.06 -4.58
N GLU A 30 -5.73 -3.41 -3.38
CA GLU A 30 -5.74 -4.78 -2.89
C GLU A 30 -7.17 -5.32 -2.86
N ALA A 31 -7.45 -6.38 -3.61
CA ALA A 31 -8.74 -7.06 -3.63
C ALA A 31 -8.57 -8.52 -3.16
N GLN A 32 -8.67 -8.72 -1.85
CA GLN A 32 -8.34 -10.00 -1.20
C GLN A 32 -9.19 -11.17 -1.71
N ASP A 33 -10.51 -11.00 -1.86
CA ASP A 33 -11.39 -12.09 -2.32
C ASP A 33 -11.20 -12.45 -3.80
N LEU A 34 -10.54 -11.58 -4.57
CA LEU A 34 -10.09 -11.87 -5.93
C LEU A 34 -8.69 -12.47 -5.95
N GLY A 35 -7.92 -12.33 -4.86
CA GLY A 35 -6.50 -12.66 -4.84
C GLY A 35 -5.72 -11.79 -5.84
N LYS A 36 -6.10 -10.52 -6.00
CA LYS A 36 -5.50 -9.60 -6.97
C LYS A 36 -5.02 -8.30 -6.34
N GLU A 37 -3.92 -7.80 -6.85
CA GLU A 37 -3.34 -6.49 -6.54
C GLU A 37 -3.15 -5.70 -7.82
N PHE A 38 -3.60 -4.45 -7.87
CA PHE A 38 -3.17 -3.48 -8.88
C PHE A 38 -2.05 -2.62 -8.30
N THR A 39 -1.03 -2.31 -9.09
CA THR A 39 -0.03 -1.29 -8.73
C THR A 39 0.55 -0.64 -9.97
N ASP A 40 0.71 0.69 -9.96
CA ASP A 40 1.59 1.37 -10.92
C ASP A 40 3.01 1.58 -10.37
N HIS A 41 3.15 1.75 -9.05
CA HIS A 41 4.41 1.71 -8.29
C HIS A 41 4.16 1.17 -6.86
N ALA A 42 5.17 0.56 -6.23
CA ALA A 42 5.07 0.02 -4.87
C ALA A 42 5.39 1.06 -3.80
N TRP A 43 4.59 2.11 -3.77
CA TRP A 43 4.57 3.01 -2.63
C TRP A 43 3.38 2.65 -1.75
N ILE A 44 3.53 2.80 -0.44
CA ILE A 44 2.44 2.64 0.53
C ILE A 44 2.12 4.02 1.12
N GLY A 45 0.86 4.22 1.50
CA GLY A 45 0.13 5.43 1.86
C GLY A 45 -1.09 5.05 2.70
N THR A 46 -2.09 5.92 2.80
CA THR A 46 -3.31 5.66 3.59
C THR A 46 -4.38 5.02 2.72
N ASP A 47 -5.08 4.02 3.25
CA ASP A 47 -6.03 3.21 2.51
C ASP A 47 -7.49 3.64 2.72
N PRO A 48 -8.12 4.42 1.81
CA PRO A 48 -9.57 4.39 1.71
C PRO A 48 -10.05 2.95 1.43
N GLU A 49 -10.81 2.40 2.38
CA GLU A 49 -11.57 1.17 2.18
C GLU A 49 -12.77 1.42 1.26
N GLY A 50 -13.05 0.45 0.40
CA GLY A 50 -14.13 0.58 -0.59
C GLY A 50 -14.53 -0.72 -1.23
N LEU A 51 -15.19 -0.59 -2.38
CA LEU A 51 -15.65 -1.69 -3.20
C LEU A 51 -14.99 -1.61 -4.57
N LEU A 52 -14.43 -2.73 -5.01
CA LEU A 52 -14.01 -2.93 -6.39
C LEU A 52 -15.14 -3.61 -7.15
N TYR A 53 -15.69 -2.91 -8.13
CA TYR A 53 -16.71 -3.39 -9.05
C TYR A 53 -16.07 -3.90 -10.34
N TYR A 54 -16.59 -4.97 -10.92
CA TYR A 54 -16.06 -5.62 -12.13
C TYR A 54 -17.11 -6.49 -12.83
N ASN A 55 -16.87 -6.87 -14.09
CA ASN A 55 -17.78 -7.73 -14.85
C ASN A 55 -17.42 -9.21 -14.76
N SER A 56 -16.15 -9.58 -14.98
CA SER A 56 -15.69 -10.97 -14.87
C SER A 56 -14.41 -11.09 -14.05
N ARG A 57 -14.24 -12.22 -13.36
CA ARG A 57 -12.93 -12.55 -12.73
C ARG A 57 -11.84 -12.73 -13.79
N ASP A 58 -12.22 -13.21 -14.98
CA ASP A 58 -11.30 -13.43 -16.10
C ASP A 58 -10.71 -12.12 -16.64
N ASP A 59 -11.31 -10.96 -16.32
CA ASP A 59 -10.77 -9.66 -16.69
C ASP A 59 -9.41 -9.38 -16.02
N PHE A 60 -9.11 -10.07 -14.91
CA PHE A 60 -7.87 -9.97 -14.14
C PHE A 60 -6.87 -11.10 -14.43
N GLU A 61 -7.16 -11.95 -15.42
CA GLU A 61 -6.26 -13.02 -15.84
C GLU A 61 -5.49 -12.63 -17.11
N PRO A 62 -4.19 -12.95 -17.19
CA PRO A 62 -3.38 -12.69 -18.38
C PRO A 62 -3.98 -13.40 -19.58
N GLN A 63 -4.20 -12.67 -20.68
CA GLN A 63 -4.68 -13.26 -21.92
C GLN A 63 -3.57 -13.94 -22.73
N ASP A 64 -2.31 -13.68 -22.38
CA ASP A 64 -1.13 -14.31 -22.97
C ASP A 64 -0.21 -14.80 -21.83
N GLU A 65 0.08 -16.10 -21.81
CA GLU A 65 0.97 -16.73 -20.83
C GLU A 65 2.38 -16.11 -20.82
N ARG A 66 2.79 -15.45 -21.91
CA ARG A 66 4.07 -14.71 -22.00
C ARG A 66 4.11 -13.44 -21.15
N GLN A 67 2.96 -12.95 -20.66
CA GLN A 67 2.87 -11.76 -19.81
C GLN A 67 3.27 -12.03 -18.35
N GLY A 68 3.75 -13.25 -18.03
CA GLY A 68 4.33 -13.55 -16.73
C GLY A 68 3.34 -13.39 -15.56
N GLY A 69 2.05 -13.64 -15.81
CA GLY A 69 1.01 -13.56 -14.78
C GLY A 69 0.41 -12.17 -14.55
N LYS A 70 0.68 -11.20 -15.43
CA LYS A 70 0.25 -9.81 -15.26
C LYS A 70 -0.86 -9.40 -16.23
N VAL A 71 -1.76 -8.50 -15.80
CA VAL A 71 -2.71 -7.81 -16.67
C VAL A 71 -2.47 -6.30 -16.58
N SER A 72 -1.90 -5.72 -17.63
CA SER A 72 -1.70 -4.27 -17.67
C SER A 72 -3.02 -3.52 -17.89
N ALA A 73 -3.21 -2.43 -17.15
CA ALA A 73 -4.37 -1.56 -17.26
C ALA A 73 -3.95 -0.08 -17.20
N ASN A 74 -4.64 0.74 -17.98
CA ASN A 74 -4.69 2.17 -17.77
C ASN A 74 -5.68 2.46 -16.64
N TYR A 75 -5.45 3.55 -15.91
CA TYR A 75 -6.39 4.01 -14.91
C TYR A 75 -6.49 5.53 -14.86
N ILE A 76 -7.58 6.02 -14.25
CA ILE A 76 -7.76 7.42 -13.86
C ILE A 76 -8.41 7.49 -12.49
N VAL A 77 -8.00 8.49 -11.69
CA VAL A 77 -8.56 8.78 -10.37
C VAL A 77 -9.48 10.00 -10.46
N HIS A 78 -10.73 9.83 -10.06
CA HIS A 78 -11.70 10.91 -9.92
C HIS A 78 -12.02 11.17 -8.46
N ARG A 79 -12.29 12.45 -8.17
CA ARG A 79 -12.94 12.86 -6.94
C ARG A 79 -14.44 12.96 -7.19
N ILE A 80 -15.23 12.30 -6.34
CA ILE A 80 -16.70 12.38 -6.38
C ILE A 80 -17.20 12.94 -5.05
N GLN A 81 -18.22 13.80 -5.11
CA GLN A 81 -18.93 14.26 -3.94
C GLN A 81 -20.40 13.81 -4.02
N ASP A 82 -20.87 13.09 -3.01
CA ASP A 82 -22.27 12.68 -2.90
C ASP A 82 -22.78 12.88 -1.47
N GLY A 83 -23.95 13.49 -1.33
CA GLY A 83 -24.58 13.69 -0.02
C GLY A 83 -23.77 14.54 0.99
N GLY A 84 -22.74 15.26 0.53
CA GLY A 84 -21.81 16.00 1.39
C GLY A 84 -20.53 15.22 1.76
N ASP A 85 -20.51 13.92 1.49
CA ASP A 85 -19.33 13.07 1.69
C ASP A 85 -18.44 13.08 0.43
N ASN A 86 -17.12 12.95 0.64
CA ASN A 86 -16.14 12.78 -0.43
C ASN A 86 -15.87 11.29 -0.68
N TYR A 87 -15.68 10.95 -1.94
CA TYR A 87 -15.37 9.61 -2.42
C TYR A 87 -14.24 9.67 -3.44
N VAL A 88 -13.42 8.61 -3.44
CA VAL A 88 -12.50 8.32 -4.52
C VAL A 88 -13.17 7.35 -5.49
N ASN A 89 -13.00 7.58 -6.79
CA ASN A 89 -13.41 6.66 -7.85
C ASN A 89 -12.24 6.41 -8.79
N ILE A 90 -11.85 5.16 -8.99
CA ILE A 90 -10.73 4.78 -9.85
C ILE A 90 -11.24 3.80 -10.89
N LYS A 91 -11.08 4.13 -12.17
CA LYS A 91 -11.52 3.27 -13.27
C LYS A 91 -10.33 2.65 -13.96
N PHE A 92 -10.49 1.40 -14.40
CA PHE A 92 -9.45 0.61 -15.06
C PHE A 92 -9.92 0.10 -16.42
N TRP A 93 -9.11 0.31 -17.46
CA TRP A 93 -9.39 -0.18 -18.82
C TRP A 93 -8.12 -0.70 -19.50
N ARG A 94 -8.28 -1.52 -20.53
CA ARG A 94 -7.15 -2.13 -21.25
C ARG A 94 -6.50 -1.13 -22.19
N GLU A 95 -5.31 -1.48 -22.68
CA GLU A 95 -4.66 -0.72 -23.74
C GLU A 95 -5.49 -0.78 -25.04
N GLY A 96 -5.75 0.37 -25.65
CA GLY A 96 -6.61 0.51 -26.82
C GLY A 96 -8.10 0.77 -26.51
N ASP A 97 -8.53 0.58 -25.26
CA ASP A 97 -9.87 0.94 -24.79
C ASP A 97 -9.92 2.38 -24.25
N THR A 98 -11.13 2.83 -23.91
CA THR A 98 -11.40 4.11 -23.25
C THR A 98 -11.94 3.92 -21.84
N GLU A 99 -11.93 4.98 -21.03
CA GLU A 99 -12.54 4.99 -19.69
C GLU A 99 -14.01 4.54 -19.70
N ALA A 100 -14.76 4.87 -20.77
CA ALA A 100 -16.16 4.44 -20.93
C ALA A 100 -16.32 2.92 -21.07
N GLN A 101 -15.24 2.20 -21.35
CA GLN A 101 -15.15 0.75 -21.48
C GLN A 101 -14.40 0.12 -20.30
N ALA A 102 -14.33 0.81 -19.15
CA ALA A 102 -13.68 0.27 -17.95
C ALA A 102 -14.22 -1.11 -17.59
N PHE A 103 -13.30 -2.06 -17.36
CA PHE A 103 -13.65 -3.42 -16.94
C PHE A 103 -13.72 -3.56 -15.42
N ALA A 104 -13.08 -2.64 -14.69
CA ALA A 104 -13.12 -2.55 -13.24
C ALA A 104 -13.19 -1.10 -12.77
N GLU A 105 -13.79 -0.90 -11.60
CA GLU A 105 -13.99 0.40 -10.96
C GLU A 105 -13.90 0.26 -9.44
N PHE A 106 -12.97 0.96 -8.81
CA PHE A 106 -12.92 1.10 -7.35
C PHE A 106 -13.70 2.33 -6.91
N ILE A 107 -14.52 2.20 -5.87
CA ILE A 107 -15.19 3.32 -5.19
C ILE A 107 -15.00 3.16 -3.69
N GLY A 108 -14.37 4.15 -3.06
CA GLY A 108 -14.12 4.18 -1.62
C GLY A 108 -14.49 5.53 -1.02
N LYS A 109 -14.83 5.55 0.28
CA LYS A 109 -15.02 6.82 1.00
C LYS A 109 -13.66 7.49 1.18
N ASP A 110 -13.62 8.81 1.00
CA ASP A 110 -12.42 9.62 1.20
C ASP A 110 -12.68 10.73 2.24
N PRO A 111 -12.93 10.37 3.51
CA PRO A 111 -13.29 11.36 4.53
C PRO A 111 -12.16 12.36 4.82
N ALA A 112 -10.91 11.95 4.58
CA ALA A 112 -9.74 12.79 4.76
C ALA A 112 -9.43 13.68 3.53
N ASN A 113 -10.23 13.58 2.46
CA ASN A 113 -10.04 14.32 1.20
C ASN A 113 -8.63 14.11 0.61
N LEU A 114 -8.12 12.89 0.69
CA LEU A 114 -6.80 12.46 0.22
C LEU A 114 -6.61 12.71 -1.27
N VAL A 115 -7.67 12.56 -2.09
CA VAL A 115 -7.58 12.82 -3.53
C VAL A 115 -7.15 14.26 -3.80
N ASP A 116 -7.71 15.24 -3.08
CA ASP A 116 -7.29 16.63 -3.20
C ASP A 116 -5.96 16.89 -2.51
N ALA A 117 -5.77 16.34 -1.30
CA ALA A 117 -4.56 16.55 -0.50
C ALA A 117 -3.29 16.11 -1.23
N TYR A 118 -3.37 15.04 -2.02
CA TYR A 118 -2.28 14.50 -2.83
C TYR A 118 -2.36 14.91 -4.32
N GLY A 119 -3.29 15.80 -4.66
CA GLY A 119 -3.50 16.27 -6.04
C GLY A 119 -3.77 15.14 -7.03
N MET A 120 -4.40 14.05 -6.60
CA MET A 120 -4.68 12.85 -7.40
C MET A 120 -5.89 13.02 -8.31
N GLY A 121 -6.67 14.10 -8.19
CA GLY A 121 -7.79 14.38 -9.08
C GLY A 121 -7.37 14.41 -10.55
N GLU A 122 -8.03 13.61 -11.38
CA GLU A 122 -7.75 13.39 -12.80
C GLU A 122 -6.33 12.84 -13.08
N TYR A 123 -5.63 12.34 -12.07
CA TYR A 123 -4.36 11.64 -12.28
C TYR A 123 -4.62 10.32 -13.01
N SER A 124 -3.91 10.11 -14.11
CA SER A 124 -4.01 8.90 -14.92
C SER A 124 -2.63 8.35 -15.23
N SER A 125 -2.49 7.03 -15.19
CA SER A 125 -1.25 6.33 -15.53
C SER A 125 -1.55 4.89 -15.96
N LYS A 126 -0.51 4.08 -16.11
CA LYS A 126 -0.58 2.64 -16.40
C LYS A 126 0.02 1.86 -15.24
N GLY A 127 -0.60 0.74 -14.90
CA GLY A 127 -0.09 -0.21 -13.92
C GLY A 127 -0.44 -1.64 -14.31
N ASP A 128 -0.14 -2.57 -13.41
CA ASP A 128 -0.38 -4.00 -13.62
C ASP A 128 -1.25 -4.56 -12.49
N TRP A 129 -2.21 -5.40 -12.86
CA TRP A 129 -2.83 -6.36 -11.97
C TRP A 129 -1.96 -7.61 -11.89
N VAL A 130 -1.70 -8.09 -10.68
CA VAL A 130 -0.94 -9.30 -10.37
C VAL A 130 -1.67 -10.11 -9.30
N ASN A 131 -1.24 -11.35 -9.08
CA ASN A 131 -1.74 -12.14 -7.96
C ASN A 131 -1.31 -11.53 -6.63
N LEU A 132 -2.26 -11.42 -5.70
CA LEU A 132 -2.03 -10.99 -4.32
C LEU A 132 -1.53 -12.19 -3.51
N ASP A 133 -0.22 -12.42 -3.55
CA ASP A 133 0.45 -13.36 -2.65
C ASP A 133 0.92 -12.59 -1.42
N ILE A 134 0.09 -12.46 -0.38
CA ILE A 134 0.50 -11.84 0.89
C ILE A 134 0.40 -12.87 2.01
N SER A 135 1.53 -13.10 2.68
CA SER A 135 1.59 -13.76 3.97
C SER A 135 1.53 -12.70 5.07
N ILE A 136 0.75 -12.95 6.11
CA ILE A 136 0.57 -12.02 7.24
C ILE A 136 1.02 -12.72 8.53
N CYS A 137 1.81 -12.03 9.34
CA CYS A 137 2.19 -12.47 10.68
C CYS A 137 2.14 -11.32 11.68
N THR A 138 1.98 -11.64 12.96
CA THR A 138 2.12 -10.64 14.03
C THR A 138 3.60 -10.26 14.18
N ALA A 139 3.84 -8.96 14.33
CA ALA A 139 5.17 -8.42 14.59
C ALA A 139 5.15 -7.37 15.70
N PHE A 140 6.31 -7.14 16.32
CA PHE A 140 6.49 -6.15 17.38
C PHE A 140 7.64 -5.20 17.04
N VAL A 141 7.34 -3.90 16.97
CA VAL A 141 8.32 -2.84 16.76
C VAL A 141 8.73 -2.23 18.08
N ARG A 142 10.04 -2.16 18.33
CA ARG A 142 10.62 -1.60 19.55
C ARG A 142 11.79 -0.66 19.27
N LYS A 143 11.82 0.43 20.04
CA LYS A 143 12.97 1.33 20.21
C LYS A 143 13.05 1.77 21.66
N ILE A 144 14.24 1.73 22.25
CA ILE A 144 14.49 2.31 23.59
C ILE A 144 14.84 3.79 23.40
N SER A 145 14.34 4.68 24.26
CA SER A 145 14.53 6.14 24.15
C SER A 145 15.99 6.60 24.13
N THR A 146 16.89 5.84 24.75
CA THR A 146 18.33 6.11 24.81
C THR A 146 19.14 5.43 23.71
N GLU A 147 18.49 4.65 22.85
CA GLU A 147 19.14 3.95 21.74
C GLU A 147 18.68 4.55 20.41
N ASN A 148 19.54 4.45 19.39
CA ASN A 148 19.23 4.79 18.01
C ASN A 148 18.77 3.58 17.19
N LYS A 149 18.60 2.42 17.84
CA LYS A 149 18.29 1.15 17.20
C LYS A 149 16.80 0.88 17.27
N ILE A 150 16.20 0.62 16.11
CA ILE A 150 14.83 0.14 15.96
C ILE A 150 14.90 -1.36 15.64
N THR A 151 14.00 -2.13 16.23
CA THR A 151 13.88 -3.57 16.01
C THR A 151 12.44 -3.92 15.69
N LEU A 152 12.22 -4.73 14.67
CA LEU A 152 10.95 -5.39 14.37
C LEU A 152 11.15 -6.89 14.53
N THR A 153 10.40 -7.53 15.43
CA THR A 153 10.51 -8.97 15.73
C THR A 153 9.25 -9.72 15.32
N ILE A 154 9.43 -10.90 14.74
CA ILE A 154 8.37 -11.79 14.25
C ILE A 154 8.56 -13.18 14.88
N ASP A 155 7.90 -13.42 16.01
CA ASP A 155 8.09 -14.66 16.77
C ASP A 155 7.66 -15.91 15.97
N SER A 156 6.60 -15.80 15.17
CA SER A 156 6.05 -16.92 14.39
C SER A 156 6.92 -17.36 13.21
N LEU A 157 8.00 -16.63 12.91
CA LEU A 157 8.95 -16.94 11.84
C LEU A 157 10.33 -17.25 12.43
N ASP A 158 10.38 -18.17 13.39
CA ASP A 158 11.59 -18.59 14.09
C ASP A 158 12.35 -17.41 14.76
N GLY A 159 11.62 -16.40 15.25
CA GLY A 159 12.22 -15.21 15.87
C GLY A 159 12.83 -14.21 14.88
N LYS A 160 12.48 -14.30 13.59
CA LYS A 160 13.00 -13.42 12.54
C LYS A 160 12.88 -11.95 12.94
N THR A 161 13.99 -11.24 12.81
CA THR A 161 14.14 -9.88 13.32
C THR A 161 14.75 -8.96 12.27
N ALA A 162 14.16 -7.78 12.08
CA ALA A 162 14.74 -6.68 11.33
C ALA A 162 15.30 -5.62 12.28
N VAL A 163 16.49 -5.11 11.97
CA VAL A 163 17.16 -4.06 12.76
C VAL A 163 17.64 -2.95 11.84
N TRP A 164 17.44 -1.69 12.25
CA TRP A 164 17.99 -0.53 11.57
C TRP A 164 18.23 0.62 12.55
N ASN A 165 18.95 1.65 12.08
CA ASN A 165 19.26 2.85 12.84
C ASN A 165 18.28 3.98 12.50
N ASP A 166 17.78 4.70 13.49
CA ASP A 166 16.91 5.87 13.30
C ASP A 166 17.69 7.13 12.90
N ASN A 167 19.02 7.11 12.96
CA ASN A 167 19.92 8.23 12.68
C ASN A 167 19.54 9.51 13.45
N GLY A 168 19.07 9.37 14.69
CA GLY A 168 18.66 10.46 15.57
C GLY A 168 17.31 11.10 15.23
N LYS A 169 16.56 10.54 14.26
CA LYS A 169 15.22 11.04 13.90
C LYS A 169 14.17 10.78 14.99
N LEU A 170 14.43 9.84 15.89
CA LEU A 170 13.57 9.48 17.02
C LEU A 170 14.33 9.67 18.35
N ASP A 171 15.22 10.67 18.45
CA ASP A 171 15.98 10.95 19.67
C ASP A 171 15.05 11.19 20.88
N GLY A 172 15.30 10.46 21.97
CA GLY A 172 14.47 10.52 23.18
C GLY A 172 13.11 9.82 23.07
N VAL A 173 12.72 9.34 21.88
CA VAL A 173 11.46 8.64 21.64
C VAL A 173 11.61 7.14 21.90
N ALA A 174 10.72 6.58 22.72
CA ALA A 174 10.57 5.14 22.91
C ALA A 174 9.38 4.64 22.07
N VAL A 175 9.57 3.47 21.43
CA VAL A 175 8.56 2.81 20.60
C VAL A 175 8.34 1.40 21.12
N ALA A 176 7.09 0.97 21.24
CA ALA A 176 6.70 -0.39 21.63
C ALA A 176 5.30 -0.69 21.06
N VAL A 177 5.25 -1.18 19.82
CA VAL A 177 4.02 -1.26 19.02
C VAL A 177 3.85 -2.67 18.46
N ASN A 178 2.67 -3.27 18.66
CA ASN A 178 2.30 -4.52 18.00
C ASN A 178 1.57 -4.21 16.69
N GLY A 179 1.64 -5.13 15.73
CA GLY A 179 0.94 -4.97 14.47
C GLY A 179 1.04 -6.20 13.58
N ASN A 180 0.57 -6.05 12.35
CA ASN A 180 0.67 -7.08 11.33
C ASN A 180 1.77 -6.73 10.34
N LEU A 181 2.69 -7.67 10.10
CA LEU A 181 3.61 -7.62 8.97
C LEU A 181 3.05 -8.45 7.83
N SER A 182 2.79 -7.79 6.72
CA SER A 182 2.43 -8.40 5.43
C SER A 182 3.67 -8.48 4.55
N PHE A 183 3.91 -9.62 3.92
CA PHE A 183 5.06 -9.81 3.01
C PHE A 183 4.72 -10.78 1.88
N LYS A 184 5.35 -10.60 0.71
CA LYS A 184 5.07 -11.43 -0.46
C LYS A 184 5.76 -12.78 -0.39
N LYS A 185 7.08 -12.78 -0.14
CA LYS A 185 7.88 -14.00 -0.01
C LYS A 185 8.82 -13.88 1.16
N TYR A 186 8.94 -14.97 1.92
CA TYR A 186 9.85 -15.03 3.07
C TYR A 186 11.31 -14.70 2.68
N GLY A 187 11.73 -15.09 1.47
CA GLY A 187 13.06 -14.82 0.93
C GLY A 187 13.33 -13.35 0.60
N ASP A 188 12.29 -12.52 0.49
CA ASP A 188 12.44 -11.08 0.24
C ASP A 188 12.73 -10.30 1.53
N LEU A 189 12.49 -10.91 2.70
CA LEU A 189 12.90 -10.38 4.01
C LEU A 189 14.41 -10.62 4.24
N LYS A 190 15.23 -9.80 3.57
CA LYS A 190 16.70 -9.94 3.49
C LYS A 190 17.42 -8.66 3.90
N THR A 191 18.70 -8.74 4.24
CA THR A 191 19.53 -7.57 4.58
C THR A 191 19.75 -6.64 3.37
N GLY A 192 19.86 -5.34 3.65
CA GLY A 192 20.12 -4.29 2.65
C GLY A 192 18.86 -3.56 2.17
N LEU A 193 17.70 -3.88 2.74
CA LEU A 193 16.47 -3.13 2.47
C LEU A 193 16.54 -1.75 3.10
N TYR A 194 15.63 -0.90 2.64
CA TYR A 194 15.29 0.36 3.28
C TYR A 194 13.94 0.22 3.99
N ALA A 195 13.72 1.05 5.02
CA ALA A 195 12.46 1.17 5.74
C ALA A 195 11.89 2.59 5.59
N LYS A 196 10.76 2.72 4.89
CA LYS A 196 9.91 3.92 4.95
C LYS A 196 9.13 3.87 6.25
N TYR A 197 9.14 4.93 7.04
CA TYR A 197 8.66 4.89 8.42
C TYR A 197 7.86 6.15 8.74
N ASN A 198 6.61 5.96 9.16
CA ASN A 198 5.75 6.96 9.79
C ASN A 198 4.86 6.30 10.85
N ASN A 199 3.92 7.03 11.42
CA ASN A 199 3.01 6.53 12.47
C ASN A 199 1.99 5.50 11.96
N ASP A 200 1.69 5.51 10.67
CA ASP A 200 0.67 4.64 10.08
C ASP A 200 1.26 3.28 9.69
N HIS A 201 2.51 3.25 9.22
CA HIS A 201 3.12 2.03 8.71
C HIS A 201 4.65 2.09 8.63
N ILE A 202 5.25 0.90 8.50
CA ILE A 202 6.65 0.73 8.08
C ILE A 202 6.67 -0.07 6.78
N VAL A 203 7.41 0.37 5.77
CA VAL A 203 7.47 -0.29 4.46
C VAL A 203 8.90 -0.67 4.15
N PHE A 204 9.12 -1.93 3.82
CA PHE A 204 10.42 -2.45 3.44
C PHE A 204 10.51 -2.61 1.93
N TYR A 205 11.56 -2.08 1.32
CA TYR A 205 11.76 -2.15 -0.12
C TYR A 205 13.23 -2.33 -0.49
N ASN A 206 13.46 -2.87 -1.69
CA ASN A 206 14.81 -3.15 -2.20
C ASN A 206 15.58 -1.87 -2.60
N ASN A 207 14.90 -0.85 -3.15
CA ASN A 207 15.52 0.40 -3.65
C ASN A 207 14.72 1.65 -3.24
N ASP A 208 15.40 2.74 -2.84
CA ASP A 208 14.82 4.02 -2.40
C ASP A 208 13.98 4.71 -3.47
N ASN A 209 12.67 4.54 -3.37
CA ASN A 209 11.65 5.23 -4.16
C ASN A 209 11.62 4.88 -5.67
N VAL A 210 12.45 3.94 -6.14
CA VAL A 210 12.46 3.49 -7.56
C VAL A 210 11.86 2.09 -7.73
N GLY A 211 11.59 1.36 -6.64
CA GLY A 211 11.01 0.03 -6.69
C GLY A 211 9.51 0.03 -7.00
N THR A 212 9.08 -0.80 -7.95
CA THR A 212 7.66 -1.15 -8.18
C THR A 212 7.21 -2.33 -7.31
N ASP A 213 8.04 -2.81 -6.38
CA ASP A 213 7.71 -3.92 -5.49
C ASP A 213 8.25 -3.70 -4.06
N PHE A 214 7.37 -3.86 -3.06
CA PHE A 214 7.75 -3.85 -1.65
C PHE A 214 8.09 -5.28 -1.22
N SER A 215 9.02 -5.42 -0.28
CA SER A 215 9.36 -6.72 0.33
C SER A 215 8.37 -7.07 1.43
N ALA A 216 8.04 -6.09 2.27
CA ALA A 216 7.06 -6.23 3.35
C ALA A 216 6.52 -4.88 3.79
N TYR A 217 5.42 -4.87 4.53
CA TYR A 217 4.94 -3.71 5.24
C TYR A 217 4.33 -4.09 6.59
N PHE A 218 4.48 -3.22 7.56
CA PHE A 218 3.98 -3.35 8.92
C PHE A 218 2.91 -2.30 9.17
N ILE A 219 1.75 -2.73 9.65
CA ILE A 219 0.66 -1.84 10.10
C ILE A 219 0.46 -2.07 11.60
N PRO A 220 0.61 -1.03 12.45
CA PRO A 220 0.24 -1.08 13.86
C PRO A 220 -1.19 -1.56 14.07
N TYR A 221 -1.47 -2.20 15.20
CA TYR A 221 -2.86 -2.33 15.63
C TYR A 221 -3.44 -0.96 15.96
N ASP A 222 -4.75 -0.80 15.81
CA ASP A 222 -5.48 0.40 16.24
C ASP A 222 -5.59 0.48 17.78
N ASP A 223 -4.47 0.33 18.49
CA ASP A 223 -4.38 0.49 19.94
C ASP A 223 -3.78 1.86 20.31
N TRP A 224 -4.65 2.87 20.34
CA TRP A 224 -4.34 4.19 20.88
C TRP A 224 -3.80 4.07 22.34
N PRO A 225 -2.72 4.75 22.75
CA PRO A 225 -1.98 5.83 22.07
C PRO A 225 -0.63 5.37 21.45
N LYS A 226 -0.49 4.10 21.04
CA LYS A 226 0.80 3.59 20.60
C LYS A 226 1.11 4.04 19.18
N HIS A 227 2.08 4.93 19.06
CA HIS A 227 2.55 5.49 17.78
C HIS A 227 4.00 5.06 17.52
N LEU A 228 4.37 4.98 16.24
CA LEU A 228 5.74 4.69 15.82
C LEU A 228 6.69 5.88 16.05
N GLY A 229 6.17 7.06 16.41
CA GLY A 229 6.93 8.22 16.87
C GLY A 229 7.29 9.23 15.79
N ILE A 230 6.83 9.03 14.54
CA ILE A 230 6.96 9.98 13.43
C ILE A 230 5.56 10.28 12.93
N GLU A 231 5.10 11.53 13.02
CA GLU A 231 3.77 11.95 12.57
C GLU A 231 3.40 11.38 11.20
N SER A 232 2.15 10.98 10.99
CA SER A 232 1.73 10.24 9.77
C SER A 232 2.00 11.00 8.46
N TYR A 233 1.95 12.33 8.51
CA TYR A 233 2.24 13.21 7.37
C TYR A 233 3.74 13.46 7.14
N ASP A 234 4.61 13.07 8.08
CA ASP A 234 6.06 13.04 7.90
C ASP A 234 6.50 11.61 7.59
N THR A 235 7.48 11.44 6.71
CA THR A 235 7.97 10.12 6.34
C THR A 235 9.47 10.12 6.29
N GLN A 236 10.07 9.29 7.13
CA GLN A 236 11.50 9.07 7.13
C GLN A 236 11.85 7.80 6.35
N VAL A 237 13.02 7.83 5.71
CA VAL A 237 13.59 6.68 5.02
C VAL A 237 14.87 6.28 5.75
N PHE A 238 14.90 5.06 6.27
CA PHE A 238 16.08 4.47 6.89
C PHE A 238 16.70 3.44 5.96
N SER A 239 18.00 3.51 5.74
CA SER A 239 18.76 2.54 4.96
C SER A 239 19.46 1.52 5.86
N GLY A 240 19.88 0.40 5.27
CA GLY A 240 20.74 -0.57 5.95
C GLY A 240 19.97 -1.47 6.93
N VAL A 241 18.71 -1.79 6.61
CA VAL A 241 17.93 -2.76 7.37
C VAL A 241 18.63 -4.12 7.30
N THR A 242 18.96 -4.69 8.45
CA THR A 242 19.53 -6.04 8.57
C THR A 242 18.47 -7.00 9.06
N TRP A 243 18.27 -8.11 8.34
CA TRP A 243 17.38 -9.19 8.75
C TRP A 243 18.20 -10.38 9.25
N SER A 244 17.78 -10.96 10.38
CA SER A 244 18.37 -12.17 10.96
C SER A 244 17.27 -13.12 11.45
N THR A 245 17.62 -14.39 11.63
CA THR A 245 16.84 -15.38 12.38
C THR A 245 17.40 -15.46 13.79
#